data_AF-A0A958D4N6-F1
#
_entry.id   AF-A0A958D4N6-F1
#
_cell.length_a   1.000
_cell.length_b   1.000
_cell.length_c   1.000
_cell.angle_alpha   90.00
_cell.angle_beta   90.00
_cell.angle_gamma   90.00
#
_symmetry.space_group_name_H-M   'P 1'
#
loop_
_entity.id
_entity.type
_entity.pdbx_description
1 polymer ?
#
loop_
_entity_poly.entity_id
_entity_poly.type
_entity_poly.pdbx_seq_one_letter_code
_entity_poly.pdbx_strand_id
1 'polypeptide(L)'
;MQKPTTGTIPRQGGVTTLPGPRRLAALEPPNASLHVLGGFRLTIHGVNIELAPIAQRLMALLALRGRTQRSRAAGTLWPETDEAKAMACLRTCMWRVNRVTGGLIITAGSNVQLSSGVEVDIYRYIDDAASSMRSTTRTPATDLQAIGYEGELLPDWGEQWLVTDRERLRQLRLHLLEEEAQRQSREGHFGLALEAAFAALSVDPLRETAHRRIIEIHLAEGNIAEARRAYRTCRQVLIDDLGVVPSDATTGLMR
;
A
#
# COMPACT_ATOMS: atom_id res chain seq x y z
N MET A 1 31.71 52.44 -45.05
CA MET A 1 30.78 53.56 -44.79
C MET A 1 29.37 53.09 -45.07
N GLN A 2 28.42 53.58 -44.26
CA GLN A 2 26.96 53.43 -44.33
C GLN A 2 26.31 52.25 -43.60
N LYS A 3 25.16 52.58 -43.01
CA LYS A 3 24.60 52.23 -41.69
C LYS A 3 23.62 51.04 -41.74
N PRO A 4 23.28 50.45 -40.56
CA PRO A 4 22.35 49.33 -40.46
C PRO A 4 20.88 49.81 -40.51
N THR A 5 20.02 49.03 -41.13
CA THR A 5 18.56 49.25 -41.15
C THR A 5 17.86 48.13 -40.39
N THR A 6 17.13 48.57 -39.36
CA THR A 6 16.22 47.86 -38.46
C THR A 6 15.16 47.02 -39.17
N GLY A 7 14.81 45.86 -38.61
CA GLY A 7 13.68 45.05 -39.08
C GLY A 7 13.33 43.84 -38.21
N THR A 8 12.80 44.11 -37.01
CA THR A 8 11.72 43.39 -36.30
C THR A 8 11.73 41.85 -36.24
N ILE A 9 11.96 41.33 -35.02
CA ILE A 9 11.65 39.97 -34.56
C ILE A 9 10.13 39.80 -34.43
N PRO A 10 9.47 38.78 -35.03
CA PRO A 10 8.15 38.37 -34.58
C PRO A 10 8.28 37.40 -33.40
N ARG A 11 7.85 37.86 -32.22
CA ARG A 11 7.51 37.00 -31.09
C ARG A 11 6.27 36.18 -31.45
N GLN A 12 6.40 34.86 -31.54
CA GLN A 12 5.27 33.94 -31.50
C GLN A 12 5.32 33.19 -30.17
N GLY A 13 4.68 33.77 -29.15
CA GLY A 13 4.28 33.06 -27.96
C GLY A 13 3.05 32.22 -28.29
N GLY A 14 3.25 30.92 -28.49
CA GLY A 14 2.15 29.96 -28.57
C GLY A 14 1.57 29.75 -27.18
N VAL A 15 0.52 30.52 -26.85
CA VAL A 15 -0.37 30.19 -25.74
C VAL A 15 -1.19 28.99 -26.22
N THR A 16 -0.88 27.78 -25.72
CA THR A 16 -1.74 26.61 -25.94
C THR A 16 -3.01 26.80 -25.14
N THR A 17 -4.03 27.33 -25.80
CA THR A 17 -5.41 27.41 -25.30
C THR A 17 -5.94 25.99 -25.09
N LEU A 18 -6.31 25.67 -23.86
CA LEU A 18 -6.93 24.39 -23.51
C LEU A 18 -8.29 24.24 -24.22
N PRO A 19 -8.59 23.11 -24.85
CA PRO A 19 -9.90 22.88 -25.44
C PRO A 19 -10.97 22.75 -24.34
N GLY A 20 -12.15 23.32 -24.60
CA GLY A 20 -13.30 23.34 -23.70
C GLY A 20 -13.90 21.95 -23.40
N PRO A 21 -14.88 21.87 -22.47
CA PRO A 21 -15.35 20.60 -21.90
C PRO A 21 -16.07 19.74 -22.96
N ARG A 22 -15.42 18.66 -23.39
CA ARG A 22 -16.04 17.63 -24.25
C ARG A 22 -17.01 16.80 -23.42
N ARG A 23 -18.25 16.66 -23.94
CA ARG A 23 -19.26 15.69 -23.48
C ARG A 23 -18.67 14.27 -23.48
N LEU A 24 -19.12 13.46 -22.53
CA LEU A 24 -18.84 12.04 -22.31
C LEU A 24 -18.93 11.19 -23.60
N ALA A 25 -17.89 11.20 -24.42
CA ALA A 25 -17.49 10.02 -25.17
C ALA A 25 -16.64 9.17 -24.21
N ALA A 26 -16.74 7.86 -24.29
CA ALA A 26 -15.96 6.93 -23.48
C ALA A 26 -14.48 7.33 -23.54
N LEU A 27 -14.02 8.03 -22.51
CA LEU A 27 -12.61 8.32 -22.32
C LEU A 27 -11.97 6.94 -22.22
N GLU A 28 -11.01 6.65 -23.10
CA GLU A 28 -10.17 5.49 -22.90
C GLU A 28 -9.68 5.54 -21.44
N PRO A 29 -9.81 4.44 -20.69
CA PRO A 29 -9.42 4.43 -19.29
C PRO A 29 -8.01 4.99 -19.18
N PRO A 30 -7.78 6.00 -18.32
CA PRO A 30 -6.45 6.57 -18.19
C PRO A 30 -5.55 5.43 -17.73
N ASN A 31 -4.54 5.06 -18.52
CA ASN A 31 -3.57 4.05 -18.11
C ASN A 31 -2.71 4.65 -16.99
N ALA A 32 -3.22 4.54 -15.77
CA ALA A 32 -2.71 5.21 -14.59
C ALA A 32 -2.44 4.16 -13.50
N SER A 33 -1.32 4.32 -12.80
CA SER A 33 -0.99 3.47 -11.66
C SER A 33 -0.86 4.33 -10.42
N LEU A 34 -1.63 3.99 -9.40
CA LEU A 34 -1.64 4.59 -8.09
C LEU A 34 -0.94 3.64 -7.11
N HIS A 35 0.13 4.13 -6.50
CA HIS A 35 0.80 3.45 -5.41
C HIS A 35 0.39 4.10 -4.09
N VAL A 36 0.00 3.25 -3.14
CA VAL A 36 -0.27 3.64 -1.75
C VAL A 36 0.56 2.83 -0.76
N LEU A 37 1.17 1.73 -1.19
CA LEU A 37 2.10 0.97 -0.37
C LEU A 37 3.51 1.57 -0.53
N GLY A 38 4.19 1.82 0.61
CA GLY A 38 5.51 2.44 0.66
C GLY A 38 5.52 3.96 0.41
N GLY A 39 4.37 4.55 0.04
CA GLY A 39 4.21 5.99 -0.16
C GLY A 39 3.23 6.31 -1.28
N PHE A 40 2.79 7.56 -1.35
CA PHE A 40 1.89 8.00 -2.42
C PHE A 40 2.66 8.23 -3.71
N ARG A 41 2.25 7.57 -4.80
CA ARG A 41 2.73 7.89 -6.15
C ARG A 41 1.60 7.73 -7.15
N LEU A 42 1.42 8.71 -8.02
CA LEU A 42 0.54 8.58 -9.18
C LEU A 42 1.38 8.65 -10.44
N THR A 43 1.25 7.64 -11.30
CA THR A 43 1.84 7.64 -12.63
C THR A 43 0.76 7.58 -13.69
N ILE A 44 0.96 8.29 -14.80
CA ILE A 44 0.09 8.25 -15.98
C ILE A 44 0.98 8.00 -17.18
N HIS A 45 0.74 6.92 -17.92
CA HIS A 45 1.62 6.48 -19.02
C HIS A 45 3.11 6.39 -18.59
N GLY A 46 3.35 5.94 -17.35
CA GLY A 46 4.68 5.82 -16.76
C GLY A 46 5.32 7.13 -16.26
N VAL A 47 4.68 8.28 -16.45
CA VAL A 47 5.18 9.58 -15.98
C VAL A 47 4.63 9.88 -14.59
N ASN A 48 5.51 10.25 -13.65
CA ASN A 48 5.09 10.66 -12.31
C ASN A 48 4.32 11.98 -12.34
N ILE A 49 3.21 12.01 -11.61
CA ILE A 49 2.28 13.12 -11.56
C ILE A 49 2.26 13.69 -10.15
N GLU A 50 2.59 14.96 -10.04
CA GLU A 50 2.48 15.68 -8.78
C GLU A 50 1.04 16.16 -8.57
N LEU A 51 0.44 15.71 -7.47
CA LEU A 51 -0.85 16.20 -6.99
C LEU A 51 -0.65 17.00 -5.71
N ALA A 52 -1.50 18.02 -5.51
CA ALA A 52 -1.57 18.71 -4.24
C ALA A 52 -1.88 17.73 -3.09
N PRO A 53 -1.39 17.95 -1.86
CA PRO A 53 -1.53 16.97 -0.76
C PRO A 53 -2.97 16.51 -0.47
N ILE A 54 -3.95 17.41 -0.63
CA ILE A 54 -5.37 17.07 -0.44
C ILE A 54 -5.95 16.23 -1.58
N ALA A 55 -5.43 16.39 -2.80
CA ALA A 55 -5.78 15.56 -3.93
C ALA A 55 -5.20 14.15 -3.81
N GLN A 56 -3.97 14.03 -3.28
CA GLN A 56 -3.39 12.73 -2.93
C GLN A 56 -4.27 11.98 -1.92
N ARG A 57 -4.70 12.65 -0.85
CA ARG A 57 -5.60 12.08 0.18
C ARG A 57 -6.93 11.61 -0.40
N LEU A 58 -7.52 12.39 -1.30
CA LEU A 58 -8.75 11.98 -1.98
C LEU A 58 -8.54 10.70 -2.81
N MET A 59 -7.46 10.64 -3.61
CA MET A 59 -7.15 9.46 -4.42
C MET A 59 -6.93 8.21 -3.54
N ALA A 60 -6.13 8.34 -2.48
CA ALA A 60 -5.87 7.26 -1.53
C ALA A 60 -7.15 6.80 -0.79
N LEU A 61 -7.98 7.75 -0.34
CA LEU A 61 -9.24 7.42 0.32
C LEU A 61 -10.17 6.64 -0.62
N LEU A 62 -10.29 7.06 -1.88
CA LEU A 62 -11.11 6.36 -2.87
C LEU A 62 -10.50 4.99 -3.25
N ALA A 63 -9.17 4.87 -3.25
CA ALA A 63 -8.52 3.57 -3.42
C ALA A 63 -8.91 2.60 -2.30
N LEU A 64 -8.89 3.06 -1.05
CA LEU A 64 -9.13 2.19 0.11
C LEU A 64 -10.61 1.91 0.38
N ARG A 65 -11.51 2.82 0.00
CA ARG A 65 -12.95 2.69 0.25
C ARG A 65 -13.75 2.25 -0.98
N GLY A 66 -13.16 2.35 -2.18
CA GLY A 66 -13.87 2.16 -3.43
C GLY A 66 -15.00 3.18 -3.60
N ARG A 67 -16.15 2.71 -4.09
CA ARG A 67 -17.34 3.53 -4.30
C ARG A 67 -17.85 4.11 -2.97
N THR A 68 -17.74 5.42 -2.84
CA THR A 68 -18.04 6.14 -1.59
C THR A 68 -19.02 7.28 -1.83
N GLN A 69 -19.89 7.56 -0.86
CA GLN A 69 -20.76 8.75 -0.90
C GLN A 69 -19.92 10.03 -0.82
N ARG A 70 -20.28 11.04 -1.61
CA ARG A 70 -19.55 12.32 -1.64
C ARG A 70 -19.53 13.01 -0.27
N SER A 71 -20.64 13.02 0.46
CA SER A 71 -20.70 13.59 1.82
C SER A 71 -19.73 12.90 2.78
N ARG A 72 -19.65 11.57 2.74
CA ARG A 72 -18.70 10.79 3.54
C ARG A 72 -17.25 11.08 3.18
N ALA A 73 -16.93 11.12 1.88
CA ALA A 73 -15.58 11.47 1.42
C ALA A 73 -15.19 12.89 1.84
N ALA A 74 -16.11 13.85 1.72
CA ALA A 74 -15.91 15.22 2.16
C ALA A 74 -15.69 15.34 3.67
N GLY A 75 -16.56 14.74 4.48
CA GLY A 75 -16.43 14.76 5.95
C GLY A 75 -15.17 14.07 6.47
N THR A 76 -14.66 13.07 5.74
CA THR A 76 -13.39 12.41 6.10
C THR A 76 -12.18 13.30 5.84
N LEU A 77 -12.18 14.05 4.72
CA LEU A 77 -11.04 14.86 4.29
C LEU A 77 -11.03 16.28 4.88
N TRP A 78 -12.20 16.81 5.26
CA TRP A 78 -12.36 18.13 5.87
C TRP A 78 -13.25 18.06 7.12
N PRO A 79 -12.81 17.34 8.18
CA PRO A 79 -13.63 17.12 9.38
C PRO A 79 -13.97 18.42 10.13
N GLU A 80 -13.12 19.44 10.03
CA GLU A 80 -13.25 20.72 10.74
C GLU A 80 -14.18 21.74 10.04
N THR A 81 -14.93 21.33 9.01
CA THR A 81 -15.80 22.24 8.25
C THR A 81 -17.24 21.75 8.21
N ASP A 82 -18.18 22.68 8.06
CA ASP A 82 -19.57 22.31 7.80
C ASP A 82 -19.72 21.51 6.50
N GLU A 83 -20.80 20.73 6.40
CA GLU A 83 -21.01 19.80 5.29
C GLU A 83 -21.04 20.51 3.92
N ALA A 84 -21.66 21.69 3.84
CA ALA A 84 -21.77 22.42 2.58
C ALA A 84 -20.39 22.88 2.09
N LYS A 85 -19.55 23.38 3.01
CA LYS A 85 -18.17 23.77 2.73
C LYS A 85 -17.29 22.56 2.39
N ALA A 86 -17.40 21.46 3.14
CA ALA A 86 -16.68 20.22 2.85
C ALA A 86 -17.01 19.70 1.44
N MET A 87 -18.29 19.74 1.05
CA MET A 87 -18.75 19.34 -0.28
C MET A 87 -18.24 20.26 -1.39
N ALA A 88 -18.17 21.58 -1.14
CA ALA A 88 -17.58 22.53 -2.08
C ALA A 88 -16.06 22.29 -2.25
N CYS A 89 -15.35 22.00 -1.17
CA CYS A 89 -13.94 21.60 -1.19
C CYS A 89 -13.74 20.31 -1.98
N LEU A 90 -14.58 19.29 -1.75
CA LEU A 90 -14.53 18.02 -2.48
C LEU A 90 -14.69 18.23 -3.99
N ARG A 91 -15.72 18.98 -4.41
CA ARG A 91 -15.97 19.28 -5.83
C ARG A 91 -14.76 19.96 -6.47
N THR A 92 -14.15 20.91 -5.77
CA THR A 92 -12.97 21.64 -6.25
C THR A 92 -11.74 20.72 -6.35
N CYS A 93 -11.54 19.85 -5.36
CA CYS A 93 -10.45 18.87 -5.34
C CYS A 93 -10.58 17.87 -6.51
N MET A 94 -11.77 17.32 -6.71
CA MET A 94 -12.07 16.40 -7.82
C MET A 94 -11.84 17.06 -9.19
N TRP A 95 -12.28 18.31 -9.35
CA TRP A 95 -12.05 19.05 -10.58
C TRP A 95 -10.54 19.23 -10.86
N ARG A 96 -9.74 19.52 -9.82
CA ARG A 96 -8.27 19.63 -9.96
C ARG A 96 -7.63 18.30 -10.36
N VAL A 97 -8.03 17.19 -9.73
CA VAL A 97 -7.53 15.85 -10.08
C VAL A 97 -7.84 15.52 -11.55
N ASN A 98 -9.09 15.67 -11.96
CA ASN A 98 -9.52 15.37 -13.33
C ASN A 98 -9.01 16.36 -14.39
N ARG A 99 -8.37 17.47 -13.98
CA ARG A 99 -7.71 18.40 -14.90
C ARG A 99 -6.32 17.91 -15.32
N VAL A 100 -5.67 17.07 -14.50
CA VAL A 100 -4.37 16.47 -14.83
C VAL A 100 -4.54 15.50 -15.99
N THR A 101 -5.42 14.52 -15.82
CA THR A 101 -5.97 13.72 -16.91
C THR A 101 -7.45 13.52 -16.65
N GLY A 102 -8.25 13.57 -17.70
CA GLY A 102 -9.68 13.34 -17.60
C GLY A 102 -9.95 11.92 -17.13
N GLY A 103 -10.90 11.77 -16.20
CA GLY A 103 -11.46 10.46 -15.87
C GLY A 103 -10.65 9.63 -14.87
N LEU A 104 -9.80 10.23 -14.02
CA LEU A 104 -9.24 9.51 -12.86
C LEU A 104 -10.29 9.23 -11.80
N ILE A 105 -11.19 10.20 -11.57
CA ILE A 105 -12.28 10.10 -10.61
C ILE A 105 -13.61 10.18 -11.35
N ILE A 106 -14.47 9.18 -11.14
CA ILE A 106 -15.79 9.08 -11.75
C ILE A 106 -16.86 9.38 -10.70
N THR A 107 -17.89 10.11 -11.11
CA THR A 107 -19.10 10.37 -10.31
C THR A 107 -20.30 9.63 -10.87
N ALA A 108 -21.05 8.96 -9.99
CA ALA A 108 -22.33 8.35 -10.32
C ALA A 108 -23.38 8.75 -9.26
N GLY A 109 -24.20 9.76 -9.58
CA GLY A 109 -25.16 10.34 -8.65
C GLY A 109 -24.47 10.98 -7.44
N SER A 110 -24.79 10.49 -6.23
CA SER A 110 -24.18 10.95 -4.98
C SER A 110 -22.85 10.25 -4.65
N ASN A 111 -22.39 9.31 -5.47
CA ASN A 111 -21.17 8.54 -5.22
C ASN A 111 -20.00 9.02 -6.06
N VAL A 112 -18.80 8.77 -5.53
CA VAL A 112 -17.51 9.05 -6.14
C VAL A 112 -16.61 7.81 -5.98
N GLN A 113 -15.80 7.53 -6.99
CA GLN A 113 -14.87 6.40 -7.02
C GLN A 113 -13.70 6.69 -7.97
N LEU A 114 -12.62 5.91 -7.84
CA LEU A 114 -11.60 5.85 -8.89
C LEU A 114 -12.18 5.21 -10.15
N SER A 115 -11.66 5.62 -11.30
CA SER A 115 -11.94 4.97 -12.57
C SER A 115 -11.34 3.57 -12.61
N SER A 116 -11.97 2.65 -13.34
CA SER A 116 -11.45 1.31 -13.57
C SER A 116 -10.14 1.29 -14.37
N GLY A 117 -9.73 2.43 -14.96
CA GLY A 117 -8.40 2.57 -15.57
C GLY A 117 -7.27 2.81 -14.57
N VAL A 118 -7.58 3.11 -13.31
CA VAL A 118 -6.58 3.35 -12.28
C VAL A 118 -6.23 2.02 -11.62
N GLU A 119 -5.09 1.47 -11.98
CA GLU A 119 -4.49 0.32 -11.31
C GLU A 119 -3.97 0.76 -9.94
N VAL A 120 -4.29 0.01 -8.88
CA VAL A 120 -3.85 0.32 -7.52
C VAL A 120 -3.06 -0.86 -6.96
N ASP A 121 -1.84 -0.62 -6.51
CA ASP A 121 -0.92 -1.64 -5.98
C ASP A 121 -1.55 -2.50 -4.88
N ILE A 122 -2.27 -1.89 -3.94
CA ILE A 122 -2.92 -2.58 -2.82
C ILE A 122 -3.96 -3.62 -3.27
N TYR A 123 -4.61 -3.43 -4.43
CA TYR A 123 -5.59 -4.41 -4.92
C TYR A 123 -4.89 -5.70 -5.33
N ARG A 124 -3.80 -5.56 -6.09
CA ARG A 124 -2.95 -6.69 -6.47
C ARG A 124 -2.37 -7.39 -5.23
N TYR A 125 -1.87 -6.63 -4.26
CA TYR A 125 -1.37 -7.20 -3.00
C TYR A 125 -2.40 -8.08 -2.29
N ILE A 126 -3.63 -7.59 -2.15
CA ILE A 126 -4.71 -8.32 -1.48
C ILE A 126 -5.12 -9.56 -2.29
N ASP A 127 -5.19 -9.45 -3.61
CA ASP A 127 -5.57 -10.57 -4.48
C ASP A 127 -4.50 -11.67 -4.52
N ASP A 128 -3.22 -11.29 -4.56
CA ASP A 128 -2.08 -12.21 -4.50
C ASP A 128 -2.00 -12.90 -3.14
N ALA A 129 -2.23 -12.15 -2.06
CA ALA A 129 -2.31 -12.69 -0.71
C ALA A 129 -3.44 -13.71 -0.59
N ALA A 130 -4.64 -13.35 -1.06
CA ALA A 130 -5.80 -14.22 -0.99
C ALA A 130 -5.64 -15.48 -1.87
N SER A 131 -4.92 -15.37 -2.98
CA SER A 131 -4.62 -16.50 -3.86
C SER A 131 -3.59 -17.45 -3.25
N SER A 132 -2.58 -16.91 -2.58
CA SER A 132 -1.56 -17.68 -1.85
C SER A 132 -2.19 -18.52 -0.73
N MET A 133 -3.13 -17.96 0.03
CA MET A 133 -3.82 -18.70 1.12
C MET A 133 -4.76 -19.81 0.62
N ARG A 134 -5.39 -19.62 -0.55
CA ARG A 134 -6.33 -20.60 -1.12
C ARG A 134 -5.65 -21.74 -1.85
N SER A 135 -4.47 -21.50 -2.42
CA SER A 135 -3.79 -22.50 -3.22
C SER A 135 -3.03 -23.49 -2.34
N THR A 136 -3.42 -24.76 -2.41
CA THR A 136 -2.56 -25.88 -1.95
C THR A 136 -1.47 -26.21 -2.97
N THR A 137 -1.54 -25.62 -4.17
CA THR A 137 -0.69 -25.96 -5.30
C THR A 137 0.22 -24.79 -5.68
N ARG A 138 1.50 -24.99 -5.39
CA ARG A 138 2.71 -24.34 -5.91
C ARG A 138 2.49 -23.27 -6.99
N THR A 139 2.50 -22.01 -6.60
CA THR A 139 3.02 -20.94 -7.46
C THR A 139 4.52 -20.81 -7.22
N PRO A 140 5.34 -20.78 -8.29
CA PRO A 140 6.79 -20.62 -8.15
C PRO A 140 7.06 -19.22 -7.59
N ALA A 141 7.72 -19.19 -6.43
CA ALA A 141 8.19 -17.99 -5.75
C ALA A 141 7.13 -16.88 -5.70
N THR A 142 6.24 -16.92 -4.70
CA THR A 142 5.78 -15.65 -4.15
C THR A 142 7.04 -15.00 -3.59
N ASP A 143 7.68 -14.18 -4.44
CA ASP A 143 8.97 -13.58 -4.17
C ASP A 143 8.88 -12.92 -2.80
N LEU A 144 9.85 -13.19 -1.91
CA LEU A 144 9.92 -12.49 -0.63
C LEU A 144 9.92 -10.96 -0.86
N GLN A 145 10.31 -10.51 -2.05
CA GLN A 145 10.14 -9.13 -2.53
C GLN A 145 8.67 -8.71 -2.72
N ALA A 146 7.80 -9.59 -3.25
CA ALA A 146 6.37 -9.32 -3.44
C ALA A 146 5.60 -9.30 -2.10
N ILE A 147 5.92 -10.20 -1.16
CA ILE A 147 5.28 -10.22 0.18
C ILE A 147 5.92 -9.18 1.11
N GLY A 148 7.22 -8.93 0.94
CA GLY A 148 8.05 -8.22 1.90
C GLY A 148 8.34 -6.75 1.56
N TYR A 149 8.19 -6.28 0.32
CA TYR A 149 8.72 -4.98 -0.09
C TYR A 149 7.70 -3.92 -0.53
N GLU A 150 6.39 -4.22 -0.59
CA GLU A 150 5.45 -3.16 -0.95
C GLU A 150 5.35 -2.07 0.16
N GLY A 151 5.87 -2.33 1.36
CA GLY A 151 6.04 -1.31 2.40
C GLY A 151 4.76 -1.02 3.18
N GLU A 152 4.86 -0.18 4.20
CA GLU A 152 3.68 0.22 4.99
C GLU A 152 2.72 1.07 4.13
N LEU A 153 1.42 1.02 4.42
CA LEU A 153 0.43 1.86 3.74
C LEU A 153 0.66 3.34 4.09
N LEU A 154 1.14 4.12 3.12
CA LEU A 154 1.35 5.57 3.20
C LEU A 154 2.08 6.02 4.48
N PRO A 155 3.30 5.53 4.78
CA PRO A 155 3.94 5.65 6.10
C PRO A 155 4.03 7.09 6.62
N ASP A 156 4.25 8.04 5.72
CA ASP A 156 4.44 9.46 6.07
C ASP A 156 3.14 10.20 6.46
N TRP A 157 1.98 9.53 6.42
CA TRP A 157 0.69 10.17 6.67
C TRP A 157 0.16 9.88 8.08
N GLY A 158 -0.22 10.93 8.82
CA GLY A 158 -0.82 10.83 10.16
C GLY A 158 -2.34 10.80 10.17
N GLU A 159 -2.97 10.29 9.12
CA GLU A 159 -4.42 10.38 8.92
C GLU A 159 -5.18 9.31 9.74
N GLN A 160 -6.15 9.72 10.56
CA GLN A 160 -6.89 8.79 11.43
C GLN A 160 -7.67 7.73 10.67
N TRP A 161 -8.16 8.04 9.47
CA TRP A 161 -8.89 7.09 8.65
C TRP A 161 -8.02 5.98 8.05
N LEU A 162 -6.68 6.04 8.19
CA LEU A 162 -5.74 4.98 7.77
C LEU A 162 -5.49 3.92 8.83
N VAL A 163 -5.76 4.20 10.11
CA VAL A 163 -5.36 3.34 11.24
C VAL A 163 -5.87 1.91 11.07
N THR A 164 -7.15 1.75 10.75
CA THR A 164 -7.77 0.42 10.57
C THR A 164 -7.22 -0.31 9.35
N ASP A 165 -6.98 0.39 8.23
CA ASP A 165 -6.46 -0.23 7.01
C ASP A 165 -5.00 -0.64 7.18
N ARG A 166 -4.18 0.17 7.88
CA ARG A 166 -2.82 -0.19 8.26
C ARG A 166 -2.76 -1.43 9.13
N GLU A 167 -3.56 -1.48 10.19
CA GLU A 167 -3.56 -2.66 11.06
C GLU A 167 -4.03 -3.92 10.31
N ARG A 168 -5.06 -3.79 9.46
CA ARG A 168 -5.52 -4.90 8.61
C ARG A 168 -4.40 -5.41 7.70
N LEU A 169 -3.68 -4.51 7.02
CA LEU A 169 -2.57 -4.90 6.14
C LEU A 169 -1.39 -5.46 6.91
N ARG A 170 -1.10 -4.91 8.11
CA ARG A 170 -0.07 -5.43 9.01
C ARG A 170 -0.35 -6.88 9.39
N GLN A 171 -1.58 -7.19 9.83
CA GLN A 171 -2.00 -8.56 10.13
C GLN A 171 -1.92 -9.47 8.92
N LEU A 172 -2.39 -9.00 7.75
CA LEU A 172 -2.30 -9.76 6.50
C LEU A 172 -0.85 -10.11 6.16
N ARG A 173 0.06 -9.14 6.25
CA ARG A 173 1.50 -9.34 6.00
C ARG A 173 2.12 -10.34 6.96
N LEU A 174 1.82 -10.23 8.26
CA LEU A 174 2.31 -11.18 9.27
C LEU A 174 1.87 -12.61 8.96
N HIS A 175 0.60 -12.81 8.60
CA HIS A 175 0.10 -14.14 8.24
C HIS A 175 0.79 -14.71 7.00
N LEU A 176 0.95 -13.92 5.94
CA LEU A 176 1.64 -14.37 4.72
C LEU A 176 3.10 -14.74 4.99
N LEU A 177 3.82 -13.95 5.79
CA LEU A 177 5.21 -14.24 6.15
C LEU A 177 5.34 -15.50 7.01
N GLU A 178 4.41 -15.74 7.94
CA GLU A 178 4.39 -16.95 8.75
C GLU A 178 4.05 -18.21 7.92
N GLU A 179 3.14 -18.08 6.94
CA GLU A 179 2.81 -19.14 5.98
C GLU A 179 3.97 -19.43 5.02
N GLU A 180 4.65 -18.38 4.53
CA GLU A 180 5.86 -18.47 3.72
C GLU A 180 6.95 -19.23 4.46
N ALA A 181 7.24 -18.82 5.70
CA ALA A 181 8.24 -19.47 6.55
C ALA A 181 7.92 -20.97 6.72
N GLN A 182 6.66 -21.28 7.02
CA GLN A 182 6.23 -22.66 7.17
C GLN A 182 6.38 -23.47 5.88
N ARG A 183 6.04 -22.88 4.73
CA ARG A 183 6.12 -23.55 3.43
C ARG A 183 7.58 -23.84 3.06
N GLN A 184 8.44 -22.84 3.10
CA GLN A 184 9.87 -22.99 2.81
C GLN A 184 10.54 -24.01 3.73
N SER A 185 10.17 -24.02 5.01
CA SER A 185 10.66 -25.02 5.98
C SER A 185 10.26 -26.44 5.61
N ARG A 186 9.03 -26.66 5.12
CA ARG A 186 8.55 -27.99 4.68
C ARG A 186 9.24 -28.47 3.42
N GLU A 187 9.66 -27.55 2.56
CA GLU A 187 10.41 -27.84 1.33
C GLU A 187 11.91 -28.03 1.59
N GLY A 188 12.39 -27.82 2.82
CA GLY A 188 13.81 -27.94 3.20
C GLY A 188 14.64 -26.70 2.87
N HIS A 189 14.01 -25.61 2.43
CA HIS A 189 14.67 -24.33 2.16
C HIS A 189 14.79 -23.49 3.44
N PHE A 190 15.56 -23.98 4.43
CA PHE A 190 15.61 -23.38 5.76
C PHE A 190 16.09 -21.92 5.79
N GLY A 191 17.02 -21.53 4.92
CA GLY A 191 17.48 -20.13 4.80
C GLY A 191 16.35 -19.17 4.43
N LEU A 192 15.58 -19.50 3.38
CA LEU A 192 14.42 -18.71 2.95
C LEU A 192 13.30 -18.72 4.02
N ALA A 193 13.14 -19.84 4.73
CA ALA A 193 12.18 -19.93 5.82
C ALA A 193 12.52 -18.97 6.97
N LEU A 194 13.80 -18.87 7.33
CA LEU A 194 14.28 -17.95 8.35
C LEU A 194 14.15 -16.49 7.89
N GLU A 195 14.47 -16.17 6.63
CA GLU A 195 14.27 -14.83 6.07
C GLU A 195 12.81 -14.37 6.22
N ALA A 196 11.84 -15.23 5.88
CA ALA A 196 10.42 -14.93 6.04
C ALA A 196 10.02 -14.72 7.51
N ALA A 197 10.50 -15.58 8.41
CA ALA A 197 10.18 -15.47 9.84
C ALA A 197 10.82 -14.23 10.50
N PHE A 198 12.05 -13.86 10.12
CA PHE A 198 12.69 -12.63 10.58
C PHE A 198 12.02 -11.38 10.01
N ALA A 199 11.53 -11.43 8.77
CA ALA A 199 10.73 -10.36 8.20
C ALA A 199 9.43 -10.17 9.02
N ALA A 200 8.79 -11.25 9.48
CA ALA A 200 7.62 -11.15 10.36
C ALA A 200 7.96 -10.48 11.71
N LEU A 201 9.10 -10.84 12.33
CA LEU A 201 9.57 -10.19 13.56
C LEU A 201 9.98 -8.73 13.36
N SER A 202 10.41 -8.36 12.16
CA SER A 202 10.70 -6.95 11.83
C SER A 202 9.42 -6.11 11.75
N VAL A 203 8.27 -6.74 11.40
CA VAL A 203 6.94 -6.11 11.41
C VAL A 203 6.35 -6.09 12.81
N ASP A 204 6.56 -7.15 13.59
CA ASP A 204 6.06 -7.27 14.97
C ASP A 204 7.02 -8.09 15.84
N PRO A 205 7.91 -7.43 16.62
CA PRO A 205 8.86 -8.12 17.50
C PRO A 205 8.19 -8.97 18.59
N LEU A 206 6.95 -8.67 18.96
CA LEU A 206 6.20 -9.35 20.02
C LEU A 206 5.40 -10.56 19.51
N ARG A 207 5.48 -10.86 18.21
CA ARG A 207 4.74 -11.93 17.57
C ARG A 207 5.29 -13.31 17.94
N GLU A 208 4.75 -13.92 18.99
CA GLU A 208 5.20 -15.24 19.48
C GLU A 208 5.12 -16.33 18.40
N THR A 209 4.12 -16.30 17.52
CA THR A 209 4.00 -17.25 16.39
C THR A 209 5.19 -17.18 15.43
N ALA A 210 5.70 -15.99 15.14
CA ALA A 210 6.89 -15.80 14.30
C ALA A 210 8.17 -16.29 15.00
N HIS A 211 8.34 -15.99 16.30
CA HIS A 211 9.41 -16.56 17.11
C HIS A 211 9.38 -18.09 17.11
N ARG A 212 8.19 -18.67 17.26
CA ARG A 212 7.98 -20.12 17.22
C ARG A 212 8.34 -20.72 15.86
N ARG A 213 8.06 -20.03 14.74
CA ARG A 213 8.52 -20.49 13.42
C ARG A 213 10.05 -20.62 13.35
N ILE A 214 10.80 -19.63 13.85
CA ILE A 214 12.27 -19.68 13.87
C ILE A 214 12.76 -20.90 14.67
N ILE A 215 12.13 -21.16 15.81
CA ILE A 215 12.44 -22.34 16.64
C ILE A 215 12.18 -23.63 15.86
N GLU A 216 11.00 -23.78 15.28
CA GLU A 216 10.61 -24.96 14.50
C GLU A 216 11.55 -25.20 13.31
N ILE A 217 11.95 -24.13 12.61
CA ILE A 217 12.87 -24.19 11.47
C ILE A 217 14.24 -24.72 11.91
N HIS A 218 14.84 -24.16 12.96
CA HIS A 218 16.13 -24.64 13.46
C HIS A 218 16.07 -26.08 13.97
N LEU A 219 14.96 -26.49 14.58
CA LEU A 219 14.76 -27.89 14.99
C LEU A 219 14.68 -28.81 13.77
N ALA A 220 13.96 -28.40 12.71
CA ALA A 220 13.85 -29.16 11.47
C ALA A 220 15.19 -29.27 10.71
N GLU A 221 16.04 -28.25 10.81
CA GLU A 221 17.41 -28.24 10.27
C GLU A 221 18.40 -29.04 11.14
N GLY A 222 18.04 -29.40 12.38
CA GLY A 222 18.91 -30.09 13.34
C GLY A 222 19.80 -29.17 14.18
N ASN A 223 19.61 -27.85 14.07
CA ASN A 223 20.39 -26.81 14.76
C ASN A 223 19.84 -26.52 16.17
N ILE A 224 19.96 -27.50 17.07
CA ILE A 224 19.40 -27.43 18.44
C ILE A 224 19.92 -26.22 19.24
N ALA A 225 21.19 -25.85 19.07
CA ALA A 225 21.79 -24.72 19.78
C ALA A 225 21.12 -23.38 19.41
N GLU A 226 20.82 -23.18 18.12
CA GLU A 226 20.14 -21.99 17.61
C GLU A 226 18.66 -21.97 17.99
N ALA A 227 17.97 -23.12 17.96
CA ALA A 227 16.61 -23.23 18.47
C ALA A 227 16.50 -22.79 19.95
N ARG A 228 17.46 -23.20 20.79
CA ARG A 228 17.55 -22.77 22.20
C ARG A 228 17.90 -21.29 22.37
N ARG A 229 18.65 -20.69 21.45
CA ARG A 229 18.91 -19.24 21.43
C ARG A 229 17.63 -18.48 21.09
N ALA A 230 16.96 -18.87 20.00
CA ALA A 230 15.71 -18.26 19.56
C ALA A 230 14.61 -18.31 20.66
N TYR A 231 14.45 -19.45 21.34
CA TYR A 231 13.52 -19.55 22.47
C TYR A 231 13.84 -18.58 23.61
N ARG A 232 15.12 -18.43 23.98
CA ARG A 232 15.53 -17.48 25.02
C ARG A 232 15.24 -16.04 24.61
N THR A 233 15.49 -15.68 23.34
CA THR A 233 15.14 -14.35 22.81
C THR A 233 13.65 -14.09 22.87
N CYS A 234 12.82 -15.04 22.40
CA CYS A 234 11.36 -14.96 22.47
C CYS A 234 10.88 -14.72 23.91
N ARG A 235 11.36 -15.54 24.85
CA ARG A 235 11.03 -15.41 26.27
C ARG A 235 11.43 -14.06 26.84
N GLN A 236 12.62 -13.55 26.49
CA GLN A 236 13.11 -12.28 26.99
C GLN A 236 12.22 -11.13 26.51
N VAL A 237 11.96 -11.07 25.21
CA VAL A 237 11.14 -10.01 24.59
C VAL A 237 9.71 -9.99 25.15
N LEU A 238 9.07 -11.15 25.30
CA LEU A 238 7.70 -11.21 25.85
C LEU A 238 7.64 -10.82 27.34
N ILE A 239 8.66 -11.17 28.13
CA ILE A 239 8.72 -10.78 29.54
C ILE A 239 8.96 -9.28 29.67
N ASP A 240 9.92 -8.73 28.93
CA ASP A 240 10.32 -7.32 29.05
C ASP A 240 9.21 -6.37 28.64
N ASP A 241 8.52 -6.65 27.53
CA ASP A 241 7.54 -5.71 26.96
C ASP A 241 6.10 -5.99 27.38
N LEU A 242 5.75 -7.25 27.69
CA LEU A 242 4.38 -7.66 28.01
C LEU A 242 4.23 -8.28 29.42
N GLY A 243 5.33 -8.62 30.10
CA GLY A 243 5.27 -9.28 31.41
C GLY A 243 4.74 -10.71 31.38
N VAL A 244 4.75 -11.36 30.21
CA VAL A 244 4.21 -12.72 30.01
C VAL A 244 5.29 -13.70 29.58
N VAL A 245 5.09 -14.97 29.87
CA VAL A 245 5.96 -16.06 29.39
C VAL A 245 5.44 -16.62 28.06
N PRO A 246 6.30 -17.26 27.23
CA PRO A 246 5.84 -17.97 26.03
C PRO A 246 4.77 -19.00 26.36
N SER A 247 3.83 -19.19 25.45
CA SER A 247 2.78 -20.20 25.55
C SER A 247 3.33 -21.62 25.65
N ASP A 248 2.47 -22.56 26.07
CA ASP A 248 2.80 -23.99 26.10
C ASP A 248 3.16 -24.54 24.71
N ALA A 249 2.54 -24.01 23.65
CA ALA A 249 2.84 -24.42 22.29
C ALA A 249 4.31 -24.12 21.90
N THR A 250 4.84 -22.99 22.37
CA THR A 250 6.25 -22.61 22.12
C THR A 250 7.19 -23.30 23.11
N THR A 251 6.82 -23.33 24.39
CA THR A 251 7.63 -23.96 25.45
C THR A 251 7.77 -25.47 25.23
N GLY A 252 6.73 -26.13 24.71
CA GLY A 252 6.72 -27.56 24.42
C GLY A 252 7.76 -28.00 23.39
N LEU A 253 8.23 -27.10 22.52
CA LEU A 253 9.27 -27.39 21.52
C LEU A 253 10.67 -27.58 22.12
N MET A 254 10.88 -27.14 23.37
CA MET A 254 12.16 -27.21 24.06
C MET A 254 12.27 -28.39 25.04
N ARG A 255 11.23 -29.23 25.12
CA ARG A 255 11.18 -30.41 25.99
C ARG A 255 11.78 -31.61 25.28
#